data_AF-A0A3S0FQL8-F1
#
_entry.id   AF-A0A3S0FQL8-F1
#
_cell.length_a   1.000
_cell.length_b   1.000
_cell.length_c   1.000
_cell.angle_alpha   90.00
_cell.angle_beta   90.00
_cell.angle_gamma   90.00
#
_symmetry.space_group_name_H-M   'P 1'
#
loop_
_entity.id
_entity.type
_entity.pdbx_description
1 polymer ?
#
loop_
_entity_poly.entity_id
_entity_poly.type
_entity_poly.pdbx_seq_one_letter_code
_entity_poly.pdbx_strand_id
1 'polypeptide(L)'
;MDQWEFKKWRKKLGLNQVVAGEMLGLSRGAVQYWESDLRPVPRAVELACQELLRRWKQRPEYGPVTLLYSDGPVSAADSRPSGDLVLRCEPHPDNESALGRVVRLSETVNLFMPLIMDDDGTAVWAGPELLHECEERKRRDRQAKRTEA
;
A
#
# COMPACT_ATOMS: atom_id res chain seq x y z
N MET A 1 18.97 1.75 5.90
CA MET A 1 18.84 0.29 5.99
C MET A 1 20.24 -0.29 6.12
N ASP A 2 20.47 -1.12 7.13
CA ASP A 2 21.75 -1.82 7.32
C ASP A 2 21.75 -3.20 6.62
N GLN A 3 22.86 -3.94 6.72
CA GLN A 3 23.02 -5.30 6.18
C GLN A 3 21.88 -6.23 6.62
N TRP A 4 21.52 -6.19 7.91
CA TRP A 4 20.52 -7.08 8.50
C TRP A 4 19.12 -6.75 7.97
N GLU A 5 18.76 -5.47 7.95
CA GLU A 5 17.49 -4.99 7.44
C GLU A 5 17.34 -5.25 5.93
N PHE A 6 18.43 -5.17 5.14
CA PHE A 6 18.41 -5.54 3.73
C PHE A 6 18.18 -7.03 3.50
N LYS A 7 18.87 -7.88 4.28
CA LYS A 7 18.66 -9.33 4.24
C LYS A 7 17.24 -9.70 4.68
N LYS A 8 16.72 -9.04 5.72
CA LYS A 8 15.35 -9.20 6.22
C LYS A 8 14.32 -8.80 5.18
N TRP A 9 14.49 -7.65 4.52
CA TRP A 9 13.66 -7.21 3.39
C TRP A 9 13.57 -8.28 2.31
N ARG A 10 14.73 -8.75 1.83
CA ARG A 10 14.79 -9.77 0.76
C ARG A 10 14.07 -11.05 1.15
N LYS A 11 14.29 -11.51 2.38
CA LYS A 11 13.65 -12.72 2.93
C LYS A 11 12.15 -12.55 3.13
N LYS A 12 11.68 -11.38 3.59
CA LYS A 12 10.24 -11.06 3.73
C LYS A 12 9.51 -11.17 2.39
N LEU A 13 10.17 -10.78 1.31
CA LEU A 13 9.64 -10.89 -0.06
C LEU A 13 9.82 -12.28 -0.70
N GLY A 14 10.40 -13.25 0.01
CA GLY A 14 10.67 -14.60 -0.52
C GLY A 14 11.73 -14.66 -1.61
N LEU A 15 12.56 -13.63 -1.75
CA LEU A 15 13.50 -13.51 -2.87
C LEU A 15 14.83 -14.22 -2.55
N ASN A 16 15.41 -14.89 -3.55
CA ASN A 16 16.81 -15.28 -3.51
C ASN A 16 17.71 -14.11 -3.97
N GLN A 17 19.04 -14.23 -3.81
CA GLN A 17 19.96 -13.13 -4.13
C GLN A 17 20.00 -12.79 -5.64
N VAL A 18 19.74 -13.76 -6.51
CA VAL A 18 19.71 -13.54 -7.97
C VAL A 18 18.49 -12.70 -8.32
N VAL A 19 17.30 -13.15 -7.90
CA VAL A 19 16.03 -12.46 -8.16
C VAL A 19 16.02 -11.06 -7.53
N ALA A 20 16.58 -10.92 -6.33
CA ALA A 20 16.72 -9.60 -5.69
C ALA A 20 17.63 -8.66 -6.51
N GLY A 21 18.71 -9.18 -7.07
CA GLY A 21 19.57 -8.44 -8.00
C GLY A 21 18.78 -8.00 -9.23
N GLU A 22 18.09 -8.94 -9.88
CA GLU A 22 17.26 -8.67 -11.07
C GLU A 22 16.19 -7.60 -10.80
N MET A 23 15.44 -7.70 -9.70
CA MET A 23 14.42 -6.71 -9.31
C MET A 23 15.00 -5.32 -9.06
N LEU A 24 16.24 -5.23 -8.59
CA LEU A 24 16.93 -3.97 -8.35
C LEU A 24 17.74 -3.48 -9.56
N GLY A 25 17.78 -4.24 -10.67
CA GLY A 25 18.61 -3.93 -11.84
C GLY A 25 20.11 -4.11 -11.61
N LEU A 26 20.49 -5.08 -10.78
CA LEU A 26 21.85 -5.29 -10.28
C LEU A 26 22.30 -6.75 -10.39
N SER A 27 23.60 -6.98 -10.25
CA SER A 27 24.13 -8.34 -10.19
C SER A 27 23.87 -9.00 -8.82
N ARG A 28 23.79 -10.33 -8.80
CA ARG A 28 23.79 -11.14 -7.56
C ARG A 28 24.96 -10.76 -6.64
N GLY A 29 26.13 -10.44 -7.21
CA GLY A 29 27.32 -10.06 -6.45
C GLY A 29 27.13 -8.77 -5.65
N ALA A 30 26.40 -7.78 -6.18
CA ALA A 30 26.08 -6.55 -5.45
C ALA A 30 25.26 -6.84 -4.19
N VAL A 31 24.23 -7.69 -4.32
CA VAL A 31 23.41 -8.15 -3.19
C VAL A 31 24.27 -8.87 -2.14
N GLN A 32 25.18 -9.74 -2.58
CA GLN A 32 26.08 -10.46 -1.67
C GLN A 32 27.03 -9.51 -0.91
N TYR A 33 27.57 -8.47 -1.55
CA TYR A 33 28.43 -7.49 -0.88
C TYR A 33 27.70 -6.76 0.26
N TRP A 34 26.45 -6.39 0.04
CA TRP A 34 25.67 -5.71 1.07
C TRP A 34 25.23 -6.63 2.19
N GLU A 35 24.86 -7.88 1.88
CA GLU A 35 24.48 -8.86 2.89
C GLU A 35 25.65 -9.42 3.70
N SER A 36 26.90 -9.15 3.30
CA SER A 36 28.12 -9.53 4.03
C SER A 36 28.77 -8.37 4.76
N ASP A 37 28.13 -7.18 4.75
CA ASP A 37 28.65 -5.94 5.32
C ASP A 37 30.01 -5.49 4.75
N LEU A 38 30.38 -6.03 3.58
CA LEU A 38 31.60 -5.63 2.87
C LEU A 38 31.48 -4.20 2.32
N ARG A 39 30.25 -3.76 2.04
CA ARG A 39 29.91 -2.39 1.64
C ARG A 39 28.56 -1.99 2.22
N PRO A 40 28.37 -0.72 2.59
CA PRO A 40 27.06 -0.23 3.00
C PRO A 40 26.07 -0.27 1.83
N VAL A 41 24.78 -0.43 2.15
CA VAL A 41 23.68 -0.35 1.18
C VAL A 41 23.56 1.10 0.69
N PRO A 42 23.67 1.37 -0.62
CA PRO A 42 23.49 2.72 -1.15
C PRO A 42 22.08 3.25 -0.87
N ARG A 43 21.95 4.55 -0.61
CA ARG A 43 20.64 5.18 -0.35
C ARG A 43 19.61 4.94 -1.45
N ALA A 44 20.04 4.97 -2.72
CA ALA A 44 19.16 4.69 -3.85
C ALA A 44 18.59 3.26 -3.81
N VAL A 45 19.39 2.29 -3.38
CA VAL A 45 18.97 0.88 -3.24
C VAL A 45 17.99 0.74 -2.08
N GLU A 46 18.26 1.41 -0.96
CA GLU A 46 17.32 1.44 0.17
C GLU A 46 15.95 1.97 -0.25
N LEU A 47 15.89 3.09 -0.98
CA LEU A 47 14.64 3.64 -1.49
C LEU A 47 13.93 2.68 -2.46
N ALA A 48 14.68 2.01 -3.34
CA ALA A 48 14.12 0.99 -4.23
C ALA A 48 13.54 -0.20 -3.46
N CYS A 49 14.22 -0.67 -2.42
CA CYS A 49 13.71 -1.73 -1.54
C CYS A 49 12.41 -1.31 -0.83
N GLN A 50 12.33 -0.07 -0.35
CA GLN A 50 11.13 0.47 0.27
C GLN A 50 9.95 0.49 -0.70
N GLU A 51 10.15 0.96 -1.94
CA GLU A 51 9.10 0.97 -2.96
C GLU A 51 8.69 -0.46 -3.37
N LEU A 52 9.65 -1.37 -3.55
CA LEU A 52 9.35 -2.78 -3.86
C LEU A 52 8.54 -3.45 -2.75
N LEU A 53 8.88 -3.19 -1.48
CA LEU A 53 8.11 -3.70 -0.34
C LEU A 53 6.70 -3.12 -0.33
N ARG A 54 6.56 -1.82 -0.57
CA ARG A 54 5.26 -1.14 -0.65
C ARG A 54 4.38 -1.76 -1.75
N ARG A 55 4.92 -1.94 -2.96
CA ARG A 55 4.23 -2.60 -4.08
C ARG A 55 3.88 -4.06 -3.79
N TRP A 56 4.75 -4.79 -3.09
CA TRP A 56 4.45 -6.15 -2.67
C TRP A 56 3.26 -6.18 -1.68
N LYS A 57 3.23 -5.25 -0.73
CA LYS A 57 2.11 -5.09 0.20
C LYS A 57 0.82 -4.65 -0.48
N GLN A 58 0.86 -4.07 -1.68
CA GLN A 58 -0.32 -3.65 -2.44
C GLN A 58 -1.03 -4.79 -3.20
N ARG A 59 -0.50 -6.02 -3.18
CA ARG A 59 -1.16 -7.14 -3.85
C ARG A 59 -2.55 -7.41 -3.27
N PRO A 60 -3.53 -7.85 -4.07
CA PRO A 60 -4.90 -8.10 -3.61
C PRO A 60 -4.99 -8.99 -2.37
N GLU A 61 -4.16 -10.03 -2.32
CA GLU A 61 -4.13 -11.05 -1.28
C GLU A 61 -3.36 -10.66 -0.01
N TYR A 62 -2.71 -9.48 0.02
CA TYR A 62 -1.97 -9.04 1.21
C TYR A 62 -2.93 -8.57 2.30
N GLY A 63 -2.73 -9.07 3.52
CA GLY A 63 -3.41 -8.63 4.73
C GLY A 63 -2.96 -9.40 5.98
N PRO A 64 -3.57 -9.13 7.15
CA PRO A 64 -4.71 -8.23 7.36
C PRO A 64 -4.37 -6.74 7.17
N VAL A 65 -5.39 -5.93 6.87
CA VAL A 65 -5.26 -4.47 6.73
C VAL A 65 -6.40 -3.74 7.43
N THR A 66 -6.19 -2.46 7.75
CA THR A 66 -7.22 -1.58 8.31
C THR A 66 -7.50 -0.44 7.34
N LEU A 67 -8.77 -0.29 6.95
CA LEU A 67 -9.27 0.86 6.23
C LEU A 67 -9.59 1.99 7.23
N LEU A 68 -8.98 3.15 7.01
CA LEU A 68 -9.17 4.36 7.78
C LEU A 68 -9.79 5.43 6.90
N TYR A 69 -10.88 6.08 7.35
CA TYR A 69 -11.50 7.19 6.62
C TYR A 69 -12.34 8.08 7.54
N SER A 70 -12.73 9.26 7.06
CA SER A 70 -13.67 10.15 7.74
C SER A 70 -14.97 10.31 6.95
N ASP A 71 -16.10 10.37 7.66
CA ASP A 71 -17.45 10.58 7.13
C ASP A 71 -17.74 12.05 6.73
N GLY A 72 -16.78 12.97 6.92
CA GLY A 72 -16.92 14.39 6.55
C GLY A 72 -15.60 15.17 6.50
N PRO A 73 -15.60 16.39 5.95
CA PRO A 73 -14.41 17.25 5.97
C PRO A 73 -14.14 17.76 7.40
N VAL A 74 -12.86 17.89 7.75
CA VAL A 74 -12.42 18.58 8.97
C VAL A 74 -12.64 20.08 8.76
N SER A 75 -13.88 20.56 8.91
CA SER A 75 -14.16 22.00 8.81
C SER A 75 -13.57 22.72 10.02
N ALA A 76 -12.45 23.42 9.82
CA ALA A 76 -11.78 24.21 10.85
C ALA A 76 -12.41 25.60 11.09
N ALA A 77 -13.54 25.94 10.45
CA ALA A 77 -13.94 27.34 10.30
C ALA A 77 -15.33 27.76 10.80
N ASP A 78 -16.26 26.86 11.17
CA ASP A 78 -17.59 27.29 11.61
C ASP A 78 -17.92 26.79 13.01
N SER A 79 -18.06 27.74 13.94
CA SER A 79 -18.51 27.58 15.32
C SER A 79 -19.99 27.21 15.43
N ARG A 80 -20.37 26.09 14.80
CA ARG A 80 -21.52 25.27 15.17
C ARG A 80 -20.98 23.99 15.82
N PRO A 81 -21.77 23.26 16.63
CA PRO A 81 -21.39 21.92 17.03
C PRO A 81 -21.43 21.05 15.77
N SER A 82 -20.34 21.10 15.00
CA SER A 82 -20.09 20.25 13.85
C SER A 82 -20.24 18.83 14.35
N GLY A 83 -21.19 18.09 13.78
CA GLY A 83 -21.37 16.67 14.11
C GLY A 83 -20.00 16.00 14.13
N ASP A 84 -19.71 15.30 15.24
CA ASP A 84 -18.38 14.78 15.52
C ASP A 84 -17.79 14.14 14.25
N LEU A 85 -16.64 14.66 13.82
CA LEU A 85 -15.87 14.05 12.76
C LEU A 85 -15.43 12.66 13.25
N VAL A 86 -16.17 11.63 12.87
CA VAL A 86 -15.87 10.27 13.30
C VAL A 86 -14.85 9.66 12.35
N LEU A 87 -13.64 9.46 12.87
CA LEU A 87 -12.65 8.60 12.23
C LEU A 87 -13.15 7.15 12.29
N ARG A 88 -13.35 6.55 11.13
CA ARG A 88 -13.77 5.15 10.98
C ARG A 88 -12.55 4.27 10.75
N CYS A 89 -12.45 3.20 11.54
CA CYS A 89 -11.44 2.17 11.40
C CYS A 89 -12.14 0.84 11.13
N GLU A 90 -11.98 0.29 9.94
CA GLU A 90 -12.60 -0.99 9.54
C GLU A 90 -11.50 -2.02 9.27
N PRO A 91 -11.41 -3.11 10.04
CA PRO A 91 -10.46 -4.18 9.78
C PRO A 91 -10.93 -5.04 8.59
N HIS A 92 -9.98 -5.47 7.77
CA HIS A 92 -10.20 -6.27 6.59
C HIS A 92 -9.19 -7.43 6.51
N PRO A 93 -9.60 -8.62 6.03
CA PRO A 93 -8.70 -9.75 5.90
C PRO A 93 -7.56 -9.50 4.88
N ASP A 94 -7.81 -8.67 3.87
CA ASP A 94 -6.89 -8.39 2.77
C ASP A 94 -7.17 -7.05 2.07
N ASN A 95 -6.28 -6.66 1.17
CA ASN A 95 -6.45 -5.47 0.33
C ASN A 95 -7.69 -5.56 -0.55
N GLU A 96 -8.01 -6.73 -1.10
CA GLU A 96 -9.14 -6.88 -2.02
C GLU A 96 -10.48 -6.50 -1.35
N SER A 97 -10.70 -7.01 -0.15
CA SER A 97 -11.89 -6.70 0.64
C SER A 97 -11.93 -5.23 1.08
N ALA A 98 -10.78 -4.64 1.45
CA ALA A 98 -10.67 -3.23 1.82
C ALA A 98 -10.92 -2.30 0.61
N LEU A 99 -10.29 -2.57 -0.54
CA LEU A 99 -10.47 -1.80 -1.78
C LEU A 99 -11.92 -1.89 -2.28
N GLY A 100 -12.53 -3.08 -2.22
CA GLY A 100 -13.95 -3.25 -2.54
C GLY A 100 -14.86 -2.45 -1.62
N ARG A 101 -14.50 -2.30 -0.34
CA ARG A 101 -15.22 -1.44 0.61
C ARG A 101 -15.10 0.04 0.25
N VAL A 102 -13.90 0.52 -0.09
CA VAL A 102 -13.67 1.89 -0.54
C VAL A 102 -14.50 2.21 -1.79
N VAL A 103 -14.53 1.30 -2.78
CA VAL A 103 -15.32 1.48 -4.00
C VAL A 103 -16.81 1.64 -3.66
N ARG A 104 -17.39 0.76 -2.84
CA ARG A 104 -18.81 0.86 -2.42
C ARG A 104 -19.11 2.13 -1.62
N LEU A 105 -18.21 2.51 -0.71
CA LEU A 105 -18.37 3.72 0.08
C LEU A 105 -18.33 4.97 -0.82
N SER A 106 -17.46 5.00 -1.83
CA SER A 106 -17.38 6.13 -2.77
C SER A 106 -18.63 6.35 -3.63
N GLU A 107 -19.57 5.40 -3.66
CA GLU A 107 -20.88 5.54 -4.33
C GLU A 107 -21.94 6.19 -3.43
N THR A 108 -21.73 6.15 -2.10
CA THR A 108 -22.75 6.50 -1.11
C THR A 108 -22.32 7.66 -0.20
N VAL A 109 -21.02 7.84 0.03
CA VAL A 109 -20.46 8.87 0.91
C VAL A 109 -19.24 9.55 0.28
N ASN A 110 -19.04 10.82 0.62
CA ASN A 110 -17.80 11.52 0.31
C ASN A 110 -16.72 11.10 1.30
N LEU A 111 -15.89 10.14 0.90
CA LEU A 111 -14.74 9.70 1.70
C LEU A 111 -13.71 10.81 1.82
N PHE A 112 -13.46 11.28 3.05
CA PHE A 112 -12.37 12.21 3.31
C PHE A 112 -11.13 11.45 3.81
N MET A 113 -10.00 11.66 3.12
CA MET A 113 -8.69 11.07 3.43
C MET A 113 -8.71 9.53 3.66
N PRO A 114 -9.21 8.71 2.70
CA PRO A 114 -9.15 7.27 2.84
C PRO A 114 -7.69 6.77 2.80
N LEU A 115 -7.38 5.82 3.68
CA LEU A 115 -6.07 5.20 3.82
C LEU A 115 -6.25 3.71 4.17
N ILE A 116 -5.45 2.84 3.56
CA ILE A 116 -5.35 1.43 3.96
C ILE A 116 -3.99 1.23 4.59
N MET A 117 -3.95 0.72 5.82
CA MET A 117 -2.73 0.45 6.58
C MET A 117 -2.59 -1.03 6.89
N ASP A 118 -1.35 -1.50 7.03
CA ASP A 118 -1.09 -2.81 7.60
C ASP A 118 -1.10 -2.79 9.14
N ASP A 119 -0.85 -3.95 9.73
CA ASP A 119 -0.75 -4.18 11.17
C ASP A 119 0.38 -3.38 11.85
N ASP A 120 1.48 -3.13 11.13
CA ASP A 120 2.58 -2.28 11.57
C ASP A 120 2.23 -0.77 11.54
N GLY A 121 1.01 -0.41 11.12
CA GLY A 121 0.57 0.98 10.97
C GLY A 121 1.18 1.70 9.77
N THR A 122 1.79 0.96 8.84
CA THR A 122 2.36 1.50 7.61
C THR A 122 1.27 1.63 6.56
N ALA A 123 1.20 2.79 5.91
CA ALA A 123 0.31 2.99 4.76
C ALA A 123 0.66 2.05 3.60
N VAL A 124 -0.29 1.20 3.22
CA VAL A 124 -0.21 0.32 2.04
C VAL A 124 -0.79 1.05 0.82
N TRP A 125 -1.93 1.71 1.00
CA TRP A 125 -2.57 2.56 0.00
C TRP A 125 -2.92 3.91 0.60
N ALA A 126 -2.51 5.00 -0.05
CA ALA A 126 -2.73 6.35 0.45
C ALA A 126 -3.13 7.34 -0.64
N GLY A 127 -4.02 8.27 -0.27
CA GLY A 127 -4.29 9.49 -1.02
C GLY A 127 -4.61 9.24 -2.50
N PRO A 128 -3.93 9.91 -3.46
CA PRO A 128 -4.23 9.80 -4.89
C PRO A 128 -4.08 8.38 -5.46
N GLU A 129 -3.15 7.58 -4.94
CA GLU A 129 -2.91 6.23 -5.48
C GLU A 129 -4.05 5.28 -5.16
N LEU A 130 -4.60 5.35 -3.94
CA LEU A 130 -5.78 4.59 -3.55
C LEU A 130 -6.98 4.96 -4.44
N LEU A 131 -7.21 6.26 -4.64
CA LEU A 131 -8.30 6.74 -5.49
C LEU A 131 -8.14 6.29 -6.94
N HIS A 132 -6.91 6.32 -7.45
CA HIS A 132 -6.60 5.87 -8.81
C HIS A 132 -6.88 4.37 -8.99
N GLU A 133 -6.43 3.52 -8.07
CA GLU A 133 -6.71 2.07 -8.14
C GLU A 133 -8.22 1.78 -8.04
N CYS A 134 -8.95 2.50 -7.19
CA CYS A 134 -10.41 2.37 -7.11
C CYS A 134 -11.10 2.74 -8.43
N GLU A 135 -10.67 3.81 -9.10
CA GLU A 135 -11.23 4.18 -10.41
C GLU A 135 -10.90 3.16 -11.49
N GLU A 136 -9.68 2.63 -11.51
CA GLU A 136 -9.28 1.56 -12.43
C GLU A 136 -10.12 0.30 -12.23
N ARG A 137 -10.44 -0.05 -10.98
CA ARG A 137 -11.34 -1.16 -10.66
C ARG A 137 -12.76 -0.92 -11.17
N LYS A 138 -13.33 0.25 -10.90
CA LYS A 138 -14.65 0.65 -11.45
C LYS A 138 -14.68 0.57 -12.98
N ARG A 139 -13.58 0.97 -13.63
CA ARG A 139 -13.43 0.89 -15.09
C ARG A 139 -13.41 -0.57 -15.58
N ARG A 140 -12.65 -1.46 -14.94
CA ARG A 140 -12.59 -2.90 -15.26
C ARG A 140 -13.96 -3.57 -15.11
N ASP A 141 -14.69 -3.28 -14.03
CA ASP A 141 -16.03 -3.83 -13.79
C ASP A 141 -17.05 -3.41 -14.85
N ARG A 142 -17.02 -2.14 -15.27
CA ARG A 142 -17.88 -1.64 -16.36
C ARG A 142 -17.57 -2.32 -17.70
N GLN A 143 -16.30 -2.64 -17.97
CA GLN A 143 -15.89 -3.36 -19.17
C GLN A 143 -16.35 -4.82 -19.15
N ALA A 144 -16.18 -5.52 -18.02
CA ALA A 144 -16.64 -6.90 -17.86
C ALA A 144 -18.14 -7.03 -18.16
N LYS A 145 -18.97 -6.18 -17.53
CA LYS A 145 -20.44 -6.17 -17.73
C LYS A 145 -20.89 -5.89 -19.17
N ARG A 146 -20.10 -5.16 -19.96
CA ARG A 146 -20.40 -4.89 -21.38
C ARG A 146 -20.04 -6.06 -22.29
N THR A 147 -19.14 -6.94 -21.86
CA THR A 147 -18.67 -8.06 -22.67
C THR A 147 -19.58 -9.28 -22.50
N GLU A 148 -20.37 -9.30 -21.42
CA GLU A 148 -21.35 -10.33 -21.08
C GLU A 148 -22.77 -10.05 -21.60
N ALA A 149 -23.01 -8.84 -22.14
CA ALA A 149 -24.31 -8.38 -22.66
C ALA A 149 -24.34 -8.40 -24.20
#